data_AF-A0A0C3BEZ2-F1
#
_entry.id   AF-A0A0C3BEZ2-F1
#
_cell.length_a   1.000
_cell.length_b   1.000
_cell.length_c   1.000
_cell.angle_alpha   90.00
_cell.angle_beta   90.00
_cell.angle_gamma   90.00
#
_symmetry.space_group_name_H-M   'P 1'
#
loop_
_entity.id
_entity.type
_entity.pdbx_description
1 polymer ?
#
loop_
_entity_poly.entity_id
_entity_poly.type
_entity_poly.pdbx_seq_one_letter_code
_entity_poly.pdbx_strand_id
1 'polypeptide(L)'
;MAYGGDSLVSRQAESRRVSFTEQDRLAITNALRSLHDRGIRHGDIRMENLILYCSGSVYIIDFDQAHVDSGKNQLKVEMDGLADLLASGDEEKGNENNEDENNDDVGGDNGGDPP
;
A
#
# COMPACT_ATOMS: atom_id res chain seq x y z
N MET A 1 -9.91 -32.69 21.86
CA MET A 1 -9.28 -32.48 20.54
C MET A 1 -10.09 -31.43 19.81
N ALA A 2 -9.62 -30.19 19.78
CA ALA A 2 -10.29 -29.06 19.12
C ALA A 2 -9.65 -28.87 17.73
N TYR A 3 -10.20 -29.55 16.72
CA TYR A 3 -9.90 -29.26 15.33
C TYR A 3 -11.01 -28.34 14.81
N GLY A 4 -10.81 -27.05 15.02
CA GLY A 4 -11.71 -26.01 14.55
C GLY A 4 -10.89 -24.75 14.40
N GLY A 5 -9.97 -24.78 13.43
CA GLY A 5 -9.25 -23.57 13.04
C GLY A 5 -10.27 -22.48 12.71
N ASP A 6 -10.00 -21.28 13.20
CA ASP A 6 -10.93 -20.15 13.07
C ASP A 6 -11.36 -19.93 11.61
N SER A 7 -12.67 -19.76 11.41
CA SER A 7 -13.26 -19.49 10.12
C SER A 7 -12.73 -18.16 9.56
N LEU A 8 -12.41 -18.12 8.26
CA LEU A 8 -11.85 -16.98 7.53
C LEU A 8 -12.66 -15.67 7.66
N VAL A 9 -13.93 -15.77 8.09
CA VAL A 9 -14.81 -14.62 8.36
C VAL A 9 -14.26 -13.72 9.48
N SER A 10 -13.51 -14.26 10.45
CA SER A 10 -12.94 -13.46 11.54
C SER A 10 -11.80 -12.54 11.12
N ARG A 11 -11.27 -12.70 9.89
CA ARG A 11 -10.21 -11.81 9.35
C ARG A 11 -10.76 -10.74 8.41
N GLN A 12 -12.06 -10.74 8.12
CA GLN A 12 -12.74 -9.78 7.23
C GLN A 12 -13.04 -8.43 7.90
N ALA A 13 -12.36 -8.09 8.99
CA ALA A 13 -12.52 -6.82 9.70
C ALA A 13 -11.37 -5.83 9.47
N GLU A 14 -10.31 -6.23 8.77
CA GLU A 14 -9.21 -5.32 8.46
C GLU A 14 -9.00 -5.27 6.96
N SER A 15 -9.82 -4.45 6.30
CA SER A 15 -9.37 -3.68 5.13
C SER A 15 -8.23 -2.77 5.59
N ARG A 16 -7.10 -3.38 5.93
CA ARG A 16 -5.91 -2.70 6.43
C ARG A 16 -5.29 -2.12 5.18
N ARG A 17 -5.33 -0.80 5.03
CA ARG A 17 -4.45 -0.09 4.11
C ARG A 17 -3.03 -0.59 4.39
N VAL A 18 -2.51 -1.46 3.53
CA VAL A 18 -1.14 -1.99 3.66
C VAL A 18 -0.24 -0.98 2.98
N SER A 19 0.62 -0.33 3.76
CA SER A 19 1.68 0.50 3.19
C SER A 19 2.76 -0.42 2.64
N PHE A 20 3.10 -0.24 1.36
CA PHE A 20 4.13 -1.03 0.68
C PHE A 20 5.45 -0.26 0.71
N THR A 21 6.51 -0.89 1.18
CA THR A 21 7.87 -0.33 1.00
C THR A 21 8.26 -0.38 -0.47
N GLU A 22 9.27 0.39 -0.87
CA GLU A 22 9.83 0.31 -2.23
C GLU A 22 10.27 -1.12 -2.59
N GLN A 23 10.83 -1.85 -1.62
CA GLN A 23 11.23 -3.24 -1.79
C GLN A 23 10.03 -4.17 -2.03
N ASP A 24 8.92 -3.95 -1.32
CA ASP A 24 7.69 -4.73 -1.52
C ASP A 24 7.12 -4.48 -2.92
N ARG A 25 7.06 -3.21 -3.33
CA ARG A 25 6.59 -2.80 -4.67
C ARG A 25 7.41 -3.48 -5.76
N LEU A 26 8.73 -3.49 -5.60
CA LEU A 26 9.64 -4.15 -6.53
C LEU A 26 9.44 -5.67 -6.56
N ALA A 27 9.28 -6.30 -5.39
CA ALA A 27 9.04 -7.74 -5.28
C ALA A 27 7.72 -8.16 -5.94
N ILE A 28 6.65 -7.40 -5.71
CA ILE A 28 5.33 -7.65 -6.31
C ILE A 28 5.38 -7.48 -7.83
N THR A 29 5.99 -6.39 -8.30
CA THR A 29 6.16 -6.11 -9.73
C THR A 29 6.98 -7.21 -10.41
N ASN A 30 8.06 -7.68 -9.78
CA ASN A 30 8.88 -8.76 -10.31
C ASN A 30 8.13 -10.10 -10.33
N ALA A 31 7.32 -10.40 -9.31
CA ALA A 31 6.50 -11.60 -9.27
C ALA A 31 5.50 -11.62 -10.44
N LEU A 32 4.77 -10.52 -10.67
CA LEU A 32 3.81 -10.43 -11.77
C LEU A 32 4.49 -10.47 -13.14
N ARG A 33 5.63 -9.77 -13.29
CA ARG A 33 6.43 -9.85 -14.52
C ARG A 33 6.87 -11.29 -14.82
N SER A 34 7.19 -12.08 -13.79
CA SER A 34 7.57 -13.48 -13.98
C SER A 34 6.43 -14.36 -14.49
N LEU A 35 5.17 -14.05 -14.14
CA LEU A 35 3.99 -14.68 -14.75
C LEU A 35 3.88 -14.28 -16.22
N HIS A 36 4.02 -12.98 -16.50
CA HIS A 36 3.88 -12.42 -17.84
C HIS A 36 4.96 -12.94 -18.81
N ASP A 37 6.19 -13.14 -18.33
CA ASP A 37 7.28 -13.75 -19.11
C ASP A 37 6.95 -15.18 -19.54
N ARG A 38 6.05 -15.86 -18.81
CA ARG A 38 5.53 -17.19 -19.17
C ARG A 38 4.25 -17.12 -20.01
N GLY A 39 3.84 -15.93 -20.42
CA GLY A 39 2.60 -15.69 -21.18
C GLY A 39 1.33 -15.82 -20.32
N ILE A 40 1.45 -15.81 -19.00
CA ILE A 40 0.34 -15.98 -18.06
C ILE A 40 -0.13 -14.60 -17.61
N ARG A 41 -1.40 -14.31 -17.85
CA ARG A 41 -2.12 -13.19 -17.22
C ARG A 41 -2.86 -13.71 -15.99
N HIS A 42 -2.88 -12.95 -14.90
CA HIS A 42 -3.59 -13.37 -13.69
C HIS A 42 -5.12 -13.11 -13.79
N GLY A 43 -5.52 -12.02 -14.43
CA GLY A 43 -6.91 -11.64 -14.66
C GLY A 43 -7.55 -10.86 -13.51
N ASP A 44 -7.14 -11.10 -12.27
CA ASP A 44 -7.70 -10.46 -11.06
C ASP A 44 -6.63 -10.01 -10.05
N ILE A 45 -5.79 -9.03 -10.45
CA ILE A 45 -4.77 -8.46 -9.57
C ILE A 45 -5.42 -7.44 -8.63
N ARG A 46 -5.56 -7.82 -7.37
CA ARG A 46 -6.08 -7.00 -6.26
C ARG A 46 -5.27 -7.28 -4.99
N MET A 47 -5.32 -6.37 -4.00
CA MET A 47 -4.53 -6.52 -2.76
C MET A 47 -4.83 -7.82 -1.99
N GLU A 48 -6.08 -8.29 -2.06
CA GLU A 48 -6.54 -9.55 -1.46
C GLU A 48 -5.82 -10.78 -2.04
N ASN A 49 -5.40 -10.70 -3.30
CA ASN A 49 -4.75 -11.78 -4.04
C ASN A 49 -3.21 -11.69 -4.00
N LEU A 50 -2.67 -10.75 -3.21
CA LEU A 50 -1.24 -10.54 -3.01
C LEU A 50 -0.89 -10.82 -1.54
N ILE A 51 -0.09 -11.86 -1.31
CA ILE A 51 0.40 -12.20 0.02
C ILE A 51 1.85 -11.73 0.15
N LEU A 52 2.07 -10.79 1.06
CA LEU A 52 3.39 -10.38 1.53
C LEU A 52 3.75 -11.15 2.79
N TYR A 53 4.89 -11.84 2.76
CA TYR A 53 5.47 -12.46 3.94
C TYR A 53 6.45 -11.50 4.61
N CYS A 54 6.59 -11.58 5.94
CA CYS A 54 7.51 -10.72 6.72
C CYS A 54 8.99 -10.85 6.31
N SER A 55 9.33 -11.86 5.51
CA SER A 55 10.67 -12.05 4.92
C SER A 55 10.89 -11.27 3.61
N GLY A 56 9.91 -10.48 3.15
CA GLY A 56 9.94 -9.82 1.84
C GLY A 56 9.59 -10.74 0.67
N SER A 57 9.07 -11.94 0.95
CA SER A 57 8.59 -12.86 -0.09
C SER A 57 7.16 -12.51 -0.50
N VAL A 58 6.92 -12.41 -1.81
CA VAL A 58 5.59 -12.14 -2.37
C VAL A 58 5.03 -13.40 -3.04
N TYR A 59 3.77 -13.69 -2.78
CA TYR A 59 3.01 -14.74 -3.44
C TYR A 59 1.76 -14.15 -4.08
N ILE A 60 1.57 -14.42 -5.36
CA ILE A 60 0.33 -14.14 -6.07
C ILE A 60 -0.55 -15.39 -5.94
N ILE A 61 -1.79 -15.21 -5.49
CA ILE A 61 -2.74 -16.30 -5.26
C ILE A 61 -4.03 -16.06 -6.05
N ASP A 62 -4.84 -17.11 -6.16
CA ASP A 62 -6.16 -17.11 -6.81
C ASP A 62 -6.13 -16.88 -8.34
N PHE A 63 -5.81 -17.96 -9.07
CA PHE A 63 -5.69 -17.98 -10.52
C PHE A 63 -7.00 -18.33 -11.24
N ASP A 64 -8.16 -18.19 -10.60
CA ASP A 64 -9.43 -18.59 -11.19
C ASP A 64 -9.77 -17.79 -12.47
N GLN A 65 -9.26 -16.56 -12.59
CA GLN A 65 -9.39 -15.72 -13.78
C GLN A 65 -8.14 -15.70 -14.68
N ALA A 66 -7.16 -16.58 -14.41
CA ALA A 66 -5.90 -16.57 -15.12
C ALA A 66 -6.04 -17.10 -16.55
N HIS A 67 -5.25 -16.52 -17.45
CA HIS A 67 -5.28 -16.89 -18.86
C HIS A 67 -3.87 -17.03 -19.43
N VAL A 68 -3.59 -18.22 -19.99
CA VAL A 68 -2.36 -18.54 -20.72
C VAL A 68 -2.39 -17.96 -22.14
N ASP A 69 -1.22 -17.71 -22.73
CA ASP A 69 -1.07 -17.12 -24.07
C ASP A 69 -1.77 -15.76 -24.24
N SER A 70 -1.81 -14.97 -23.16
CA SER A 70 -2.41 -13.65 -23.19
C SER A 70 -1.62 -12.69 -24.08
N GLY A 71 -2.32 -11.86 -24.86
CA GLY A 71 -1.69 -10.88 -25.73
C GLY A 71 -0.91 -9.81 -24.94
N LYS A 72 0.19 -9.30 -25.51
CA LYS A 72 1.06 -8.28 -24.86
C LYS A 72 0.31 -7.07 -24.32
N ASN A 73 -0.76 -6.64 -25.00
CA ASN A 73 -1.58 -5.52 -24.54
C ASN A 73 -2.33 -5.84 -23.24
N GLN A 74 -2.80 -7.08 -23.06
CA GLN A 74 -3.53 -7.49 -21.86
C GLN A 74 -2.59 -7.63 -20.65
N LEU A 75 -1.39 -8.15 -20.88
CA LEU A 75 -0.32 -8.19 -19.87
C LEU A 75 0.08 -6.77 -19.45
N LYS A 76 0.22 -5.85 -20.40
CA LYS A 76 0.53 -4.45 -20.09
C LYS A 76 -0.57 -3.77 -19.27
N VAL A 77 -1.83 -3.93 -19.65
CA VAL A 77 -2.97 -3.37 -18.89
C VAL A 77 -2.98 -3.89 -17.45
N GLU A 78 -2.64 -5.17 -17.25
CA GLU A 78 -2.52 -5.74 -15.91
C GLU A 78 -1.34 -5.16 -15.12
N MET A 79 -0.19 -4.91 -15.76
CA MET A 79 0.94 -4.22 -15.12
C MET A 79 0.62 -2.78 -14.73
N ASP A 80 -0.08 -2.04 -15.61
CA ASP A 80 -0.47 -0.65 -15.33
C ASP A 80 -1.46 -0.61 -14.15
N GLY A 81 -2.44 -1.53 -14.12
CA GLY A 81 -3.36 -1.65 -12.99
C GLY A 81 -2.67 -2.02 -11.66
N LEU A 82 -1.63 -2.86 -11.69
CA LEU A 82 -0.81 -3.13 -10.51
C LEU A 82 -0.07 -1.86 -10.05
N ALA A 83 0.49 -1.07 -10.97
CA ALA A 83 1.21 0.15 -10.62
C ALA A 83 0.29 1.16 -9.93
N ASP A 84 -0.94 1.34 -10.43
CA ASP A 84 -1.96 2.19 -9.81
C ASP A 84 -2.38 1.67 -8.43
N LEU A 85 -2.54 0.35 -8.30
CA LEU A 85 -2.87 -0.30 -7.03
C LEU A 85 -1.80 -0.04 -5.96
N LEU A 86 -0.52 -0.10 -6.35
CA LEU A 86 0.59 0.18 -5.45
C LEU A 86 0.68 1.68 -5.14
N ALA A 87 0.52 2.57 -6.12
CA ALA A 87 0.59 4.02 -5.93
C ALA A 87 -0.47 4.55 -4.96
N SER A 88 -1.70 4.03 -5.04
CA SER A 88 -2.80 4.45 -4.15
C SER A 88 -2.62 4.07 -2.67
N GLY A 89 -1.64 3.23 -2.34
CA GLY A 89 -1.29 2.87 -0.95
C GLY A 89 -0.43 3.90 -0.19
N ASP A 90 0.09 4.94 -0.87
CA ASP A 90 1.04 5.91 -0.28
C ASP A 90 0.41 7.21 0.23
N GLU A 91 -0.85 7.48 -0.09
CA GLU A 91 -1.50 8.75 0.25
C GLU A 91 -2.08 8.77 1.68
N GLU A 92 -1.21 8.89 2.69
CA GLU A 92 -1.51 9.59 3.95
C GLU A 92 -0.26 9.65 4.87
N LYS A 93 0.70 10.52 4.52
CA LYS A 93 1.55 11.18 5.53
C LYS A 93 1.86 12.61 5.10
N GLY A 94 1.19 13.56 5.74
CA GLY A 94 1.67 14.93 5.79
C GLY A 94 0.57 15.99 5.77
N ASN A 95 -0.13 16.19 6.90
CA ASN A 95 -0.23 17.53 7.47
C ASN A 95 -0.74 17.47 8.92
N GLU A 96 0.17 17.19 9.85
CA GLU A 96 0.00 17.55 11.25
C GLU A 96 1.24 18.34 11.63
N ASN A 97 1.10 19.66 11.76
CA ASN A 97 1.86 20.50 12.69
C ASN A 97 0.99 21.74 12.95
N ASN A 98 0.17 21.62 13.99
CA ASN A 98 -0.31 22.76 14.75
C ASN A 98 0.90 23.33 15.50
N GLU A 99 1.27 24.58 15.23
CA GLU A 99 1.91 25.43 16.23
C GLU A 99 0.88 26.50 16.62
N ASP A 100 0.02 26.10 17.55
CA ASP A 100 -0.66 27.01 18.46
C ASP A 100 0.43 27.66 19.35
N GLU A 101 0.98 28.79 18.94
CA GLU A 101 1.59 29.73 19.89
C GLU A 101 0.63 30.89 20.13
N ASN A 102 -0.30 30.64 21.05
CA ASN A 102 -0.85 31.68 21.90
C ASN A 102 0.32 32.38 22.60
N ASN A 103 0.51 33.67 22.31
CA ASN A 103 1.03 34.61 23.30
C ASN A 103 0.25 35.92 23.13
N ASP A 104 -0.99 35.87 23.59
CA ASP A 104 -1.64 37.05 24.13
C ASP A 104 -0.92 37.45 25.44
N ASP A 105 -0.94 38.75 25.72
CA ASP A 105 -0.93 39.38 27.05
C ASP A 105 0.28 40.25 27.46
N VAL A 106 0.09 41.56 27.21
CA VAL A 106 0.16 42.72 28.15
C VAL A 106 1.50 43.11 28.82
N GLY A 107 1.99 44.29 28.41
CA GLY A 107 2.06 45.48 29.28
C GLY A 107 3.36 45.79 30.05
N GLY A 108 3.81 47.05 29.96
CA GLY A 108 4.47 47.75 31.08
C GLY A 108 5.84 48.39 30.81
N ASP A 109 5.82 49.67 30.41
CA ASP A 109 6.49 50.82 31.04
C ASP A 109 7.88 50.64 31.71
N ASN A 110 8.88 51.43 31.30
CA ASN A 110 9.54 52.47 32.13
C ASN A 110 10.85 53.02 31.52
N GLY A 111 10.87 54.34 31.27
CA GLY A 111 11.92 55.28 31.71
C GLY A 111 13.36 55.16 31.21
N GLY A 112 13.82 56.19 30.47
CA GLY A 112 15.25 56.42 30.21
C GLY A 112 15.54 57.67 29.38
N ASP A 113 15.37 58.86 29.98
CA ASP A 113 15.92 60.17 29.56
C ASP A 113 17.40 60.27 30.02
N PRO A 114 18.18 61.34 29.74
CA PRO A 114 18.61 62.00 28.50
C PRO A 114 20.17 61.85 28.32
N PRO A 115 20.84 62.58 27.40
CA PRO A 115 21.35 63.92 27.75
C PRO A 115 21.02 65.05 26.75
#